data_AF-W2PP19-F1
#
_entry.id   AF-W2PP19-F1
#
_cell.length_a   1.000
_cell.length_b   1.000
_cell.length_c   1.000
_cell.angle_alpha   90.00
_cell.angle_beta   90.00
_cell.angle_gamma   90.00
#
_symmetry.space_group_name_H-M   'P 1'
#
loop_
_entity.id
_entity.type
_entity.pdbx_description
1 polymer ?
#
loop_
_entity_poly.entity_id
_entity_poly.type
_entity_poly.pdbx_seq_one_letter_code
_entity_poly.pdbx_strand_id
1 'polypeptide(L)'
;MDFEALAAECRSAAFRESLAASPVWTQAAETIADYVQQLKTQILSAETVVTTGDDAEDAGAAVEDDDGLGYTFRVNGKNPTAESLQEDFSPPKPVVANIARASSQVGAVTAAFRFLRNACAACSANQDACRDAGLIKLAHDVVVNCCLWADVEDETLKGRVVLLAQVALQFCVNAVTSNTTSQATAWELFFPDDFQKILVECHEYRKVVAFAVALILNCVNSNSTDGSEIEEVSARRVDLICARNLVITILHRCMAKPPKLESNASLSSELRIDDEDPAFEWICTLFGVLFRDSRAKDLYNAVGAHMLSKLWSRVTPEQLILLRMFTMWAVSSPKTSLPATIQEETSKNQPLPEGTFEFVKSTWAYIITVGDEDRPEEVDEIRKKVWCELENEAKLMLLDVLGELTVGNTRINAEGAREVLLSLLQELQRVWELGRQSTTTRNTRAAGSTMQTQATGEPFGYRSGLIRVIGNLSFRHTDHQDLVREEGYLPLFLNHCNIDETNPMIREWSLVALRNLCEGNEANQSYINALRPQGMDAASNAALDKAKMQADIGVDGKVKLTNKEE
;
A
#
# COMPACT_ATOMS: atom_id res chain seq x y z
N MET A 1 1.84 32.28 31.60
CA MET A 1 2.45 31.04 32.14
C MET A 1 3.61 30.66 31.24
N ASP A 2 4.74 30.23 31.80
CA ASP A 2 5.87 29.77 31.00
C ASP A 2 5.75 28.26 30.72
N PHE A 3 5.10 27.92 29.60
CA PHE A 3 4.89 26.53 29.22
C PHE A 3 6.18 25.81 28.78
N GLU A 4 7.20 26.53 28.31
CA GLU A 4 8.48 25.90 27.95
C GLU A 4 9.24 25.42 29.19
N ALA A 5 9.24 26.23 30.26
CA ALA A 5 9.78 25.82 31.56
C ALA A 5 9.05 24.58 32.11
N LEU A 6 7.71 24.60 32.10
CA LEU A 6 6.91 23.45 32.54
C LEU A 6 7.16 22.19 31.68
N ALA A 7 7.28 22.34 30.36
CA ALA A 7 7.60 21.23 29.46
C ALA A 7 8.95 20.58 29.79
N ALA A 8 9.94 21.39 30.22
CA ALA A 8 11.26 20.90 30.63
C ALA A 8 11.22 20.13 31.96
N GLU A 9 10.38 20.57 32.91
CA GLU A 9 10.16 19.91 34.20
C GLU A 9 9.41 18.58 34.06
N CYS A 10 8.51 18.46 33.09
CA CYS A 10 7.81 17.21 32.74
C CYS A 10 8.74 16.06 32.30
N ARG A 11 10.06 16.27 32.18
CA ARG A 11 11.02 15.16 32.06
C ARG A 11 11.06 14.29 33.32
N SER A 12 10.78 14.85 34.49
CA SER A 12 10.64 14.11 35.75
C SER A 12 9.28 13.43 35.85
N ALA A 13 9.25 12.11 36.06
CA ALA A 13 8.00 11.36 36.28
C ALA A 13 7.24 11.86 37.51
N ALA A 14 7.95 12.11 38.61
CA ALA A 14 7.35 12.63 39.84
C ALA A 14 6.70 14.01 39.65
N PHE A 15 7.28 14.85 38.78
CA PHE A 15 6.66 16.12 38.44
C PHE A 15 5.37 15.91 37.65
N ARG A 16 5.37 15.02 36.65
CA ARG A 16 4.15 14.71 35.87
C ARG A 16 3.02 14.23 36.78
N GLU A 17 3.30 13.31 37.70
CA GLU A 17 2.29 12.77 38.64
C GLU A 17 1.71 13.85 39.56
N SER A 18 2.45 14.91 39.86
CA SER A 18 1.97 16.03 40.69
C SER A 18 0.95 16.94 39.97
N LEU A 19 0.86 16.86 38.63
CA LEU A 19 0.05 17.78 37.83
C LEU A 19 -1.42 17.40 37.74
N ALA A 20 -1.81 16.14 38.03
CA ALA A 20 -3.17 15.66 37.76
C ALA A 20 -4.26 16.54 38.41
N ALA A 21 -4.05 17.01 39.65
CA ALA A 21 -4.98 17.88 40.37
C ALA A 21 -4.69 19.40 40.21
N SER A 22 -3.73 19.76 39.36
CA SER A 22 -3.31 21.15 39.16
C SER A 22 -4.29 21.92 38.28
N PRO A 23 -4.53 23.23 38.52
CA PRO A 23 -5.33 24.07 37.62
C PRO A 23 -4.66 24.33 36.25
N VAL A 24 -3.44 23.80 36.03
CA VAL A 24 -2.65 23.98 34.82
C VAL A 24 -3.41 23.55 33.56
N TRP A 25 -4.30 22.56 33.64
CA TRP A 25 -5.07 22.05 32.50
C TRP A 25 -6.07 23.08 31.99
N THR A 26 -6.86 23.67 32.89
CA THR A 26 -7.80 24.74 32.57
C THR A 26 -7.07 25.99 32.07
N GLN A 27 -5.96 26.35 32.71
CA GLN A 27 -5.15 27.50 32.32
C GLN A 27 -4.52 27.32 30.92
N ALA A 28 -4.08 26.10 30.60
CA ALA A 28 -3.60 25.75 29.25
C ALA A 28 -4.74 25.84 28.22
N ALA A 29 -5.92 25.30 28.55
CA ALA A 29 -7.09 25.35 27.67
C ALA A 29 -7.51 26.78 27.36
N GLU A 30 -7.64 27.65 28.38
CA GLU A 30 -7.98 29.06 28.21
C GLU A 30 -6.93 29.80 27.37
N THR A 31 -5.65 29.57 27.64
CA THR A 31 -4.56 30.22 26.91
C THR A 31 -4.55 29.83 25.44
N ILE A 32 -4.71 28.53 25.14
CA ILE A 32 -4.76 28.05 23.76
C ILE A 32 -6.01 28.60 23.06
N ALA A 33 -7.17 28.57 23.71
CA ALA A 33 -8.43 29.05 23.13
C ALA A 33 -8.35 30.55 22.75
N ASP A 34 -7.82 31.39 23.64
CA ASP A 34 -7.65 32.83 23.38
C ASP A 34 -6.71 33.08 22.19
N TYR A 35 -5.53 32.45 22.16
CA TYR A 35 -4.61 32.61 21.04
C TYR A 35 -5.16 32.08 19.71
N VAL A 36 -5.87 30.95 19.72
CA VAL A 36 -6.46 30.37 18.51
C VAL A 36 -7.58 31.26 17.97
N GLN A 37 -8.41 31.84 18.85
CA GLN A 37 -9.43 32.80 18.44
C GLN A 37 -8.81 34.04 17.79
N GLN A 38 -7.72 34.56 18.37
CA GLN A 38 -6.98 35.68 17.78
C GLN A 38 -6.30 35.32 16.46
N LEU A 39 -5.80 34.09 16.30
CA LEU A 39 -5.20 33.61 15.06
C LEU A 39 -6.23 33.50 13.94
N LYS A 40 -7.43 32.98 14.22
CA LYS A 40 -8.54 32.94 13.25
C LYS A 40 -8.90 34.32 12.69
N THR A 41 -8.82 35.37 13.52
CA THR A 41 -9.08 36.74 13.06
C THR A 41 -7.92 37.34 12.24
N GLN A 42 -6.71 36.79 12.37
CA GLN A 42 -5.51 37.29 11.70
C GLN A 42 -5.20 36.55 10.40
N ILE A 43 -5.56 35.27 10.32
CA ILE A 43 -5.38 34.42 9.14
C ILE A 43 -6.77 34.17 8.57
N LEU A 44 -7.17 35.03 7.65
CA LEU A 44 -8.51 35.00 7.06
C LEU A 44 -8.57 33.99 5.91
N SER A 45 -9.64 33.20 5.86
CA SER A 45 -9.97 32.42 4.67
C SER A 45 -10.38 33.37 3.54
N ALA A 46 -10.01 33.01 2.32
CA ALA A 46 -10.15 33.92 1.19
C ALA A 46 -11.60 34.14 0.70
N GLU A 47 -12.57 33.36 1.19
CA GLU A 47 -14.00 33.56 0.92
C GLU A 47 -14.53 34.90 1.47
N THR A 48 -13.81 35.52 2.41
CA THR A 48 -14.27 36.74 3.09
C THR A 48 -14.03 38.05 2.32
N VAL A 49 -13.43 38.01 1.12
CA VAL A 49 -13.17 39.20 0.28
C VAL A 49 -14.04 39.18 -0.97
N VAL A 50 -15.36 39.07 -0.80
CA VAL A 50 -16.30 39.52 -1.83
C VAL A 50 -17.26 40.51 -1.19
N THR A 51 -16.98 41.79 -1.36
CA THR A 51 -18.01 42.79 -1.59
C THR A 51 -17.43 44.13 -2.04
N THR A 52 -18.17 44.72 -3.00
CA THR A 52 -18.18 46.09 -3.50
C THR A 52 -17.07 46.50 -4.48
N GLY A 53 -17.30 46.19 -5.76
CA GLY A 53 -16.76 46.93 -6.89
C GLY A 53 -17.72 46.76 -8.07
N ASP A 54 -18.20 47.89 -8.60
CA ASP A 54 -19.18 48.05 -9.66
C ASP A 54 -19.01 47.11 -10.86
N ASP A 55 -20.12 46.63 -11.43
CA ASP A 55 -20.43 46.81 -12.85
C ASP A 55 -21.90 46.44 -13.13
N ALA A 56 -22.63 47.45 -13.57
CA ALA A 56 -23.95 47.34 -14.19
C ALA A 56 -23.80 46.88 -15.65
N GLU A 57 -24.91 46.40 -16.23
CA GLU A 57 -25.12 46.00 -17.63
C GLU A 57 -24.82 44.53 -17.96
N ASP A 58 -25.85 43.67 -17.99
CA ASP A 58 -26.54 43.34 -19.24
C ASP A 58 -27.73 42.41 -18.94
N ALA A 59 -28.89 42.75 -19.47
CA ALA A 59 -30.14 42.02 -19.31
C ALA A 59 -30.53 41.45 -20.67
N GLY A 60 -30.43 40.13 -20.84
CA GLY A 60 -30.91 39.48 -22.06
C GLY A 60 -30.70 37.97 -22.16
N ALA A 61 -31.82 37.25 -22.09
CA ALA A 61 -32.13 36.01 -22.80
C ALA A 61 -31.93 34.62 -22.13
N ALA A 62 -33.03 33.88 -22.25
CA ALA A 62 -33.23 32.43 -22.28
C ALA A 62 -33.22 31.63 -20.97
N VAL A 63 -34.40 31.11 -20.66
CA VAL A 63 -34.64 30.00 -19.73
C VAL A 63 -34.34 28.72 -20.51
N GLU A 64 -33.25 28.04 -20.18
CA GLU A 64 -32.99 26.65 -20.54
C GLU A 64 -32.51 25.88 -19.30
N ASP A 65 -32.90 24.61 -19.24
CA ASP A 65 -32.82 23.72 -18.09
C ASP A 65 -31.42 23.63 -17.45
N ASP A 66 -31.38 23.93 -16.15
CA ASP A 66 -30.21 23.90 -15.27
C ASP A 66 -29.84 22.46 -14.90
N ASP A 67 -28.78 21.94 -15.51
CA ASP A 67 -28.17 20.63 -15.24
C ASP A 67 -27.02 20.71 -14.21
N GLY A 68 -26.96 21.75 -13.37
CA GLY A 68 -26.17 21.75 -12.14
C GLY A 68 -24.65 21.73 -12.32
N LEU A 69 -24.14 22.06 -13.51
CA LEU A 69 -22.71 22.21 -13.82
C LEU A 69 -22.33 23.66 -14.18
N GLY A 70 -23.02 24.63 -13.60
CA GLY A 70 -22.75 26.05 -13.81
C GLY A 70 -21.60 26.58 -12.96
N TYR A 71 -20.35 26.36 -13.38
CA TYR A 71 -19.26 27.29 -13.07
C TYR A 71 -18.92 28.11 -14.32
N THR A 72 -19.58 29.25 -14.48
CA THR A 72 -19.30 30.18 -15.58
C THR A 72 -18.06 31.00 -15.25
N PHE A 73 -16.86 30.46 -15.52
CA PHE A 73 -15.61 31.22 -15.43
C PHE A 73 -15.41 32.06 -16.71
N ARG A 74 -15.30 33.39 -16.56
CA ARG A 74 -14.89 34.27 -17.67
C ARG A 74 -13.37 34.20 -17.83
N VAL A 75 -12.90 33.41 -18.81
CA VAL A 75 -11.49 33.43 -19.22
C VAL A 75 -11.22 34.76 -19.92
N ASN A 76 -10.42 35.64 -19.30
CA ASN A 76 -10.08 36.92 -19.89
C ASN A 76 -9.06 36.69 -21.03
N GLY A 77 -9.54 36.75 -22.27
CA GLY A 77 -8.77 36.38 -23.45
C GLY A 77 -7.68 37.39 -23.79
N LYS A 78 -6.42 36.97 -23.65
CA LYS A 78 -5.31 37.22 -24.59
C LYS A 78 -4.12 36.29 -24.24
N ASN A 79 -3.98 35.19 -24.99
CA ASN A 79 -2.92 34.18 -24.91
C ASN A 79 -2.67 33.56 -23.52
N PRO A 80 -3.53 32.62 -23.07
CA PRO A 80 -3.27 31.88 -21.83
C PRO A 80 -2.01 31.00 -21.98
N THR A 81 -1.12 31.09 -21.01
CA THR A 81 -0.01 30.16 -20.81
C THR A 81 -0.41 29.14 -19.73
N ALA A 82 0.29 28.00 -19.64
CA ALA A 82 0.02 27.03 -18.59
C ALA A 82 0.13 27.65 -17.18
N GLU A 83 1.03 28.62 -17.02
CA GLU A 83 1.24 29.38 -15.77
C GLU A 83 0.07 30.32 -15.46
N SER A 84 -0.44 31.07 -16.46
CA SER A 84 -1.58 31.98 -16.23
C SER A 84 -2.87 31.23 -15.92
N LEU A 85 -3.08 30.06 -16.53
CA LEU A 85 -4.22 29.20 -16.19
C LEU A 85 -4.06 28.60 -14.78
N GLN A 86 -2.85 28.25 -14.37
CA GLN A 86 -2.60 27.68 -13.05
C GLN A 86 -2.87 28.69 -11.91
N GLU A 87 -2.62 29.98 -12.12
CA GLU A 87 -3.03 31.04 -11.18
C GLU A 87 -4.56 31.16 -11.10
N ASP A 88 -5.27 31.12 -12.23
CA ASP A 88 -6.74 31.18 -12.30
C ASP A 88 -7.43 29.96 -11.64
N PHE A 89 -6.76 28.81 -11.57
CA PHE A 89 -7.27 27.56 -10.98
C PHE A 89 -6.71 27.25 -9.58
N SER A 90 -5.85 28.11 -9.02
CA SER A 90 -5.29 27.88 -7.68
C SER A 90 -6.32 28.24 -6.60
N PRO A 91 -6.54 27.38 -5.58
CA PRO A 91 -7.42 27.71 -4.48
C PRO A 91 -6.92 28.98 -3.78
N PRO A 92 -7.83 29.83 -3.31
CA PRO A 92 -7.47 31.15 -2.82
C PRO A 92 -6.77 31.01 -1.46
N LYS A 93 -5.55 31.56 -1.38
CA LYS A 93 -4.66 31.38 -0.23
C LYS A 93 -5.09 32.22 0.98
N PRO A 94 -4.83 31.73 2.21
CA PRO A 94 -5.12 32.49 3.42
C PRO A 94 -4.32 33.79 3.50
N VAL A 95 -5.00 34.90 3.80
CA VAL A 95 -4.38 36.23 3.93
C VAL A 95 -4.04 36.49 5.39
N VAL A 96 -2.79 36.87 5.65
CA VAL A 96 -2.29 37.13 7.00
C VAL A 96 -2.20 38.63 7.28
N ALA A 97 -3.01 39.13 8.20
CA ALA A 97 -3.07 40.54 8.55
C ALA A 97 -1.78 41.05 9.24
N ASN A 98 -1.17 40.22 10.09
CA ASN A 98 0.08 40.56 10.79
C ASN A 98 0.94 39.31 11.03
N ILE A 99 1.94 39.10 10.17
CA ILE A 99 2.82 37.91 10.19
C ILE A 99 3.59 37.79 11.51
N ALA A 100 4.09 38.90 12.07
CA ALA A 100 4.89 38.88 13.30
C ALA A 100 4.03 38.49 14.51
N ARG A 101 2.81 39.03 14.61
CA ARG A 101 1.87 38.69 15.68
C ARG A 101 1.39 37.24 15.54
N ALA A 102 1.00 36.82 14.34
CA ALA A 102 0.59 35.44 14.07
C ALA A 102 1.72 34.46 14.43
N SER A 103 2.97 34.74 14.01
CA SER A 103 4.14 33.91 14.32
C SER A 103 4.39 33.77 15.82
N SER A 104 4.22 34.86 16.58
CA SER A 104 4.37 34.85 18.04
C SER A 104 3.27 34.02 18.71
N GLN A 105 2.03 34.14 18.25
CA GLN A 105 0.88 33.41 18.79
C GLN A 105 0.96 31.91 18.48
N VAL A 106 1.30 31.54 17.24
CA VAL A 106 1.59 30.15 16.87
C VAL A 106 2.69 29.57 17.76
N GLY A 107 3.74 30.35 18.05
CA GLY A 107 4.80 29.96 18.98
C GLY A 107 4.29 29.69 20.40
N ALA A 108 3.44 30.56 20.95
CA ALA A 108 2.87 30.39 22.28
C ALA A 108 1.97 29.15 22.39
N VAL A 109 1.12 28.91 21.39
CA VAL A 109 0.27 27.71 21.33
C VAL A 109 1.13 26.45 21.18
N THR A 110 2.19 26.51 20.37
CA THR A 110 3.13 25.38 20.21
C THR A 110 3.81 25.03 21.54
N ALA A 111 4.24 26.02 22.32
CA ALA A 111 4.83 25.80 23.64
C ALA A 111 3.84 25.12 24.60
N ALA A 112 2.57 25.55 24.61
CA ALA A 112 1.53 24.92 25.40
C ALA A 112 1.34 23.44 25.04
N PHE A 113 1.24 23.10 23.74
CA PHE A 113 1.13 21.69 23.34
C PHE A 113 2.40 20.86 23.60
N ARG A 114 3.60 21.45 23.58
CA ARG A 114 4.83 20.75 24.01
C ARG A 114 4.75 20.35 25.48
N PHE A 115 4.29 21.27 26.33
CA PHE A 115 4.03 20.98 27.74
C PHE A 115 3.02 19.85 27.89
N LEU A 116 1.85 19.97 27.25
CA LEU A 116 0.78 18.97 27.34
C LEU A 116 1.23 17.58 26.86
N ARG A 117 1.91 17.51 25.71
CA ARG A 117 2.49 16.27 25.17
C ARG A 117 3.41 15.60 26.17
N ASN A 118 4.29 16.37 26.82
CA ASN A 118 5.22 15.83 27.81
C ASN A 118 4.51 15.44 29.10
N ALA A 119 3.51 16.20 29.54
CA ALA A 119 2.77 15.95 30.77
C ALA A 119 1.93 14.66 30.70
N CYS A 120 1.33 14.37 29.54
CA CYS A 120 0.54 13.15 29.32
C CYS A 120 1.39 11.89 29.03
N ALA A 121 2.71 12.03 28.83
CA ALA A 121 3.56 10.89 28.48
C ALA A 121 3.61 9.86 29.62
N ALA A 122 3.07 8.67 29.33
CA ALA A 122 2.99 7.53 30.25
C ALA A 122 2.35 7.87 31.62
N CYS A 123 1.33 8.74 31.65
CA CYS A 123 0.65 9.15 32.87
C CYS A 123 -0.87 9.23 32.67
N SER A 124 -1.60 8.18 33.05
CA SER A 124 -3.05 8.07 32.85
C SER A 124 -3.85 9.15 33.58
N ALA A 125 -3.47 9.49 34.81
CA ALA A 125 -4.14 10.56 35.56
C ALA A 125 -4.08 11.92 34.85
N ASN A 126 -2.97 12.22 34.17
CA ASN A 126 -2.84 13.44 33.36
C ASN A 126 -3.60 13.35 32.04
N GLN A 127 -3.65 12.17 31.43
CA GLN A 127 -4.49 11.92 30.25
C GLN A 127 -5.96 12.17 30.57
N ASP A 128 -6.44 11.70 31.73
CA ASP A 128 -7.81 11.91 32.19
C ASP A 128 -8.06 13.40 32.48
N ALA A 129 -7.18 14.05 33.24
CA ALA A 129 -7.30 15.47 33.54
C ALA A 129 -7.32 16.36 32.27
N CYS A 130 -6.52 16.01 31.26
CA CYS A 130 -6.50 16.77 30.01
C CYS A 130 -7.76 16.53 29.16
N ARG A 131 -8.31 15.31 29.16
CA ARG A 131 -9.60 14.99 28.52
C ARG A 131 -10.73 15.77 29.18
N ASP A 132 -10.80 15.74 30.50
CA ASP A 132 -11.84 16.41 31.30
C ASP A 132 -11.77 17.95 31.14
N ALA A 133 -10.58 18.50 30.91
CA ALA A 133 -10.37 19.91 30.58
C ALA A 133 -10.68 20.27 29.11
N GLY A 134 -11.10 19.32 28.27
CA GLY A 134 -11.45 19.54 26.86
C GLY A 134 -10.25 19.78 25.93
N LEU A 135 -9.02 19.45 26.36
CA LEU A 135 -7.80 19.75 25.61
C LEU A 135 -7.66 18.91 24.33
N ILE A 136 -8.25 17.71 24.27
CA ILE A 136 -8.26 16.89 23.04
C ILE A 136 -9.08 17.58 21.95
N LYS A 137 -10.26 18.11 22.29
CA LYS A 137 -11.09 18.90 21.37
C LYS A 137 -10.38 20.16 20.91
N LEU A 138 -9.69 20.85 21.82
CA LEU A 138 -8.94 22.05 21.46
C LEU A 138 -7.75 21.74 20.54
N ALA A 139 -7.06 20.62 20.75
CA ALA A 139 -6.03 20.13 19.85
C ALA A 139 -6.59 19.78 18.46
N HIS A 140 -7.75 19.09 18.42
CA HIS A 140 -8.49 18.84 17.19
C HIS A 140 -8.75 20.13 16.42
N ASP A 141 -9.39 21.11 17.06
CA ASP A 141 -9.72 22.39 16.42
C ASP A 141 -8.46 23.09 15.90
N VAL A 142 -7.37 23.08 16.68
CA VAL A 142 -6.08 23.65 16.25
C VAL A 142 -5.54 22.96 15.00
N VAL A 143 -5.55 21.63 14.96
CA VAL A 143 -5.06 20.86 13.80
C VAL A 143 -5.90 21.16 12.56
N VAL A 144 -7.23 21.17 12.67
CA VAL A 144 -8.14 21.50 11.55
C VAL A 144 -7.89 22.92 11.03
N ASN A 145 -7.66 23.89 11.92
CA ASN A 145 -7.28 25.24 11.51
C ASN A 145 -5.91 25.27 10.84
N CYS A 146 -4.94 24.50 11.32
CA CYS A 146 -3.62 24.42 10.69
C CYS A 146 -3.70 23.85 9.27
N CYS A 147 -4.63 22.93 8.97
CA CYS A 147 -4.87 22.49 7.60
C CYS A 147 -5.30 23.66 6.69
N LEU A 148 -6.17 24.55 7.18
CA LEU A 148 -6.59 25.76 6.44
C LEU A 148 -5.45 26.78 6.30
N TRP A 149 -4.48 26.78 7.22
CA TRP A 149 -3.34 27.69 7.25
C TRP A 149 -2.08 27.10 6.59
N ALA A 150 -2.14 25.86 6.08
CA ALA A 150 -0.99 25.17 5.50
C ALA A 150 -0.48 25.84 4.20
N ASP A 151 -1.34 26.62 3.54
CA ASP A 151 -1.06 27.32 2.28
C ASP A 151 -0.74 28.83 2.44
N VAL A 152 -0.43 29.27 3.66
CA VAL A 152 0.07 30.64 3.90
C VAL A 152 1.33 30.90 3.07
N GLU A 153 1.39 32.06 2.41
CA GLU A 153 2.51 32.41 1.51
C GLU A 153 3.84 32.65 2.23
N ASP A 154 3.80 33.13 3.48
CA ASP A 154 5.01 33.31 4.28
C ASP A 154 5.57 31.96 4.72
N GLU A 155 6.66 31.53 4.09
CA GLU A 155 7.30 30.22 4.34
C GLU A 155 7.74 30.04 5.81
N THR A 156 8.08 31.13 6.52
CA THR A 156 8.46 31.05 7.94
C THR A 156 7.25 30.74 8.82
N LEU A 157 6.14 31.44 8.61
CA LEU A 157 4.87 31.22 9.31
C LEU A 157 4.27 29.87 8.94
N LYS A 158 4.31 29.48 7.66
CA LYS A 158 3.94 28.15 7.17
C LYS A 158 4.68 27.04 7.92
N GLY A 159 6.01 27.13 8.01
CA GLY A 159 6.81 26.20 8.80
C GLY A 159 6.42 26.14 10.29
N ARG A 160 6.04 27.27 10.89
CA ARG A 160 5.55 27.33 12.28
C ARG A 160 4.17 26.71 12.44
N VAL A 161 3.25 26.92 11.50
CA VAL A 161 1.90 26.32 11.49
C VAL A 161 2.00 24.79 11.36
N VAL A 162 2.84 24.31 10.45
CA VAL A 162 3.09 22.87 10.27
C VAL A 162 3.66 22.25 11.55
N LEU A 163 4.61 22.94 12.20
CA LEU A 163 5.16 22.51 13.47
C LEU A 163 4.09 22.47 14.58
N LEU A 164 3.20 23.46 14.62
CA LEU A 164 2.08 23.49 15.56
C LEU A 164 1.16 22.28 15.35
N ALA A 165 0.74 22.00 14.11
CA ALA A 165 -0.06 20.82 13.78
C ALA A 165 0.64 19.51 14.21
N GLN A 166 1.94 19.41 13.92
CA GLN A 166 2.75 18.25 14.29
C GLN A 166 2.82 18.05 15.81
N VAL A 167 2.98 19.12 16.60
CA VAL A 167 3.07 19.03 18.06
C VAL A 167 1.70 18.76 18.69
N ALA A 168 0.64 19.36 18.16
CA ALA A 168 -0.74 19.10 18.59
C ALA A 168 -1.13 17.62 18.36
N LEU A 169 -0.81 17.06 17.19
CA LEU A 169 -1.04 15.62 16.92
C LEU A 169 -0.20 14.71 17.84
N GLN A 170 1.07 15.06 18.10
CA GLN A 170 1.88 14.32 19.08
C GLN A 170 1.28 14.36 20.48
N PHE A 171 0.72 15.50 20.89
CA PHE A 171 -0.03 15.59 22.14
C PHE A 171 -1.22 14.64 22.13
N CYS A 172 -2.05 14.65 21.07
CA CYS A 172 -3.18 13.73 20.95
C CYS A 172 -2.73 12.27 21.07
N VAL A 173 -1.67 11.86 20.36
CA VAL A 173 -1.10 10.50 20.45
C VAL A 173 -0.77 10.12 21.89
N ASN A 174 -0.05 10.98 22.62
CA ASN A 174 0.30 10.72 24.02
C ASN A 174 -0.91 10.74 24.96
N ALA A 175 -1.92 11.59 24.67
CA ALA A 175 -3.13 11.72 25.47
C ALA A 175 -4.02 10.46 25.37
N VAL A 176 -3.96 9.73 24.26
CA VAL A 176 -4.77 8.53 24.03
C VAL A 176 -4.02 7.21 24.22
N THR A 177 -2.69 7.25 24.38
CA THR A 177 -1.86 6.03 24.48
C THR A 177 -2.34 5.18 25.66
N SER A 178 -2.81 3.97 25.36
CA SER A 178 -3.35 3.00 26.33
C SER A 178 -4.46 3.53 27.25
N ASN A 179 -5.27 4.49 26.77
CA ASN A 179 -6.41 5.04 27.51
C ASN A 179 -7.68 5.01 26.64
N THR A 180 -8.49 3.96 26.80
CA THR A 180 -9.64 3.65 25.93
C THR A 180 -10.66 4.80 25.88
N THR A 181 -10.95 5.45 27.01
CA THR A 181 -11.87 6.60 27.05
C THR A 181 -11.35 7.80 26.26
N SER A 182 -10.06 8.14 26.42
CA SER A 182 -9.44 9.22 25.66
C SER A 182 -9.33 8.87 24.17
N GLN A 183 -9.07 7.60 23.82
CA GLN A 183 -9.09 7.14 22.44
C GLN A 183 -10.48 7.26 21.81
N ALA A 184 -11.55 6.92 22.54
CA ALA A 184 -12.93 7.06 22.07
C ALA A 184 -13.27 8.55 21.82
N THR A 185 -12.89 9.44 22.75
CA THR A 185 -13.06 10.89 22.58
C THR A 185 -12.32 11.40 21.34
N ALA A 186 -11.07 10.97 21.13
CA ALA A 186 -10.33 11.37 19.94
C ALA A 186 -10.92 10.77 18.64
N TRP A 187 -11.41 9.53 18.69
CA TRP A 187 -12.07 8.90 17.55
C TRP A 187 -13.32 9.68 17.12
N GLU A 188 -14.22 10.00 18.07
CA GLU A 188 -15.43 10.78 17.80
C GLU A 188 -15.16 12.17 17.23
N LEU A 189 -14.02 12.79 17.59
CA LEU A 189 -13.65 14.11 17.11
C LEU A 189 -13.06 14.09 15.70
N PHE A 190 -12.14 13.16 15.42
CA PHE A 190 -11.36 13.18 14.17
C PHE A 190 -11.94 12.28 13.06
N PHE A 191 -12.67 11.23 13.41
CA PHE A 191 -13.08 10.20 12.45
C PHE A 191 -14.41 10.53 11.77
N PRO A 192 -14.57 10.24 10.46
CA PRO A 192 -13.54 9.89 9.47
C PRO A 192 -12.95 11.11 8.75
N ASP A 193 -13.72 12.20 8.66
CA ASP A 193 -13.49 13.27 7.70
C ASP A 193 -12.28 14.14 8.05
N ASP A 194 -12.07 14.46 9.32
CA ASP A 194 -10.95 15.31 9.74
C ASP A 194 -9.61 14.56 9.65
N PHE A 195 -9.57 13.25 9.91
CA PHE A 195 -8.41 12.43 9.56
C PHE A 195 -8.12 12.49 8.05
N GLN A 196 -9.14 12.32 7.20
CA GLN A 196 -8.96 12.37 5.76
C GLN A 196 -8.46 13.75 5.31
N LYS A 197 -9.05 14.83 5.85
CA LYS A 197 -8.65 16.21 5.58
C LYS A 197 -7.18 16.45 5.94
N ILE A 198 -6.74 16.04 7.14
CA ILE A 198 -5.34 16.16 7.55
C ILE A 198 -4.41 15.44 6.57
N LEU A 199 -4.76 14.23 6.16
CA LEU A 199 -3.92 13.43 5.24
C LEU A 199 -3.87 13.99 3.82
N VAL A 200 -4.92 14.71 3.37
CA VAL A 200 -4.98 15.37 2.06
C VAL A 200 -4.24 16.71 2.10
N GLU A 201 -4.61 17.62 3.01
CA GLU A 201 -4.07 18.98 3.05
C GLU A 201 -2.61 18.99 3.49
N CYS A 202 -2.22 18.12 4.41
CA CYS A 202 -0.84 18.04 4.92
C CYS A 202 0.01 16.95 4.25
N HIS A 203 -0.35 16.50 3.03
CA HIS A 203 0.28 15.35 2.38
C HIS A 203 1.80 15.52 2.14
N GLU A 204 2.28 16.75 1.96
CA GLU A 204 3.71 17.07 1.80
C GLU A 204 4.47 17.00 3.14
N TYR A 205 3.78 17.15 4.28
CA TYR A 205 4.38 17.17 5.61
C TYR A 205 4.37 15.78 6.26
N ARG A 206 5.34 14.94 5.89
CA ARG A 206 5.43 13.53 6.31
C ARG A 206 5.32 13.31 7.82
N LYS A 207 5.82 14.22 8.67
CA LYS A 207 5.67 14.11 10.13
C LYS A 207 4.22 14.34 10.60
N VAL A 208 3.47 15.23 9.95
CA VAL A 208 2.04 15.44 10.25
C VAL A 208 1.25 14.19 9.87
N VAL A 209 1.50 13.65 8.67
CA VAL A 209 0.92 12.38 8.21
C VAL A 209 1.25 11.24 9.19
N ALA A 210 2.50 11.14 9.61
CA ALA A 210 2.96 10.12 10.57
C ALA A 210 2.17 10.16 11.87
N PHE A 211 2.03 11.34 12.49
CA PHE A 211 1.29 11.44 13.75
C PHE A 211 -0.23 11.34 13.60
N ALA A 212 -0.79 11.72 12.45
CA ALA A 212 -2.19 11.46 12.15
C ALA A 212 -2.47 9.95 12.08
N VAL A 213 -1.61 9.19 11.38
CA VAL A 213 -1.70 7.73 11.29
C VAL A 213 -1.40 7.07 12.64
N ALA A 214 -0.44 7.58 13.42
CA ALA A 214 -0.16 7.10 14.76
C ALA A 214 -1.35 7.31 15.71
N LEU A 215 -2.10 8.40 15.55
CA LEU A 215 -3.33 8.64 16.32
C LEU A 215 -4.43 7.63 15.94
N ILE A 216 -4.65 7.41 14.63
CA ILE A 216 -5.55 6.35 14.14
C ILE A 216 -5.16 4.99 14.74
N LEU A 217 -3.87 4.63 14.66
CA LEU A 217 -3.33 3.38 15.20
C LEU A 217 -3.61 3.23 16.70
N ASN A 218 -3.36 4.27 17.51
CA ASN A 218 -3.65 4.21 18.94
C ASN A 218 -5.15 4.03 19.21
N CYS A 219 -6.03 4.56 18.37
CA CYS A 219 -7.47 4.37 18.53
C CYS A 219 -7.95 2.97 18.08
N VAL A 220 -7.23 2.29 17.19
CA VAL A 220 -7.63 0.94 16.71
C VAL A 220 -6.76 -0.19 17.27
N ASN A 221 -5.85 0.13 18.18
CA ASN A 221 -4.97 -0.83 18.82
C ASN A 221 -5.07 -0.71 20.35
N SER A 222 -5.29 -1.84 21.01
CA SER A 222 -5.31 -1.93 22.47
C SER A 222 -4.64 -3.21 22.92
N ASN A 223 -3.94 -3.11 24.04
CA ASN A 223 -3.35 -4.24 24.77
C ASN A 223 -4.22 -4.60 26.00
N SER A 224 -5.44 -4.09 26.08
CA SER A 224 -6.34 -4.35 27.20
C SER A 224 -6.79 -5.80 27.23
N THR A 225 -6.94 -6.34 28.44
CA THR A 225 -7.54 -7.65 28.68
C THR A 225 -9.04 -7.54 28.99
N ASP A 226 -9.59 -6.34 29.05
CA ASP A 226 -11.00 -6.11 29.31
C ASP A 226 -11.86 -6.37 28.07
N GLY A 227 -12.91 -7.18 28.21
CA GLY A 227 -13.76 -7.59 27.10
C GLY A 227 -14.52 -6.44 26.43
N SER A 228 -14.95 -5.44 27.20
CA SER A 228 -15.67 -4.27 26.68
C SER A 228 -14.74 -3.40 25.85
N GLU A 229 -13.52 -3.15 26.36
CA GLU A 229 -12.53 -2.35 25.64
C GLU A 229 -12.07 -3.02 24.34
N ILE A 230 -11.94 -4.36 24.33
CA ILE A 230 -11.62 -5.14 23.13
C ILE A 230 -12.73 -4.98 22.07
N GLU A 231 -13.99 -5.04 22.48
CA GLU A 231 -15.14 -4.88 21.59
C GLU A 231 -15.19 -3.47 20.98
N GLU A 232 -14.98 -2.43 21.78
CA GLU A 232 -14.92 -1.04 21.32
C GLU A 232 -13.78 -0.79 20.31
N VAL A 233 -12.59 -1.38 20.56
CA VAL A 233 -11.45 -1.28 19.64
C VAL A 233 -11.74 -2.03 18.35
N SER A 234 -12.37 -3.21 18.43
CA SER A 234 -12.79 -3.98 17.26
C SER A 234 -13.84 -3.22 16.43
N ALA A 235 -14.79 -2.54 17.07
CA ALA A 235 -15.77 -1.69 16.39
C ALA A 235 -15.07 -0.58 15.59
N ARG A 236 -14.10 0.11 16.18
CA ARG A 236 -13.32 1.16 15.50
C ARG A 236 -12.49 0.63 14.32
N ARG A 237 -11.99 -0.62 14.39
CA ARG A 237 -11.35 -1.28 13.23
C ARG A 237 -12.35 -1.50 12.10
N VAL A 238 -13.58 -1.93 12.41
CA VAL A 238 -14.65 -2.11 11.41
C VAL A 238 -15.02 -0.76 10.81
N ASP A 239 -15.21 0.28 11.62
CA ASP A 239 -15.47 1.64 11.15
C ASP A 239 -14.39 2.10 10.16
N LEU A 240 -13.11 1.91 10.50
CA LEU A 240 -11.97 2.26 9.65
C LEU A 240 -12.04 1.56 8.29
N ILE A 241 -12.37 0.26 8.26
CA ILE A 241 -12.50 -0.50 7.02
C ILE A 241 -13.67 0.01 6.18
N CYS A 242 -14.79 0.37 6.83
CA CYS A 242 -15.95 0.96 6.18
C CYS A 242 -15.69 2.36 5.63
N ALA A 243 -14.77 3.12 6.23
CA ALA A 243 -14.34 4.44 5.77
C ALA A 243 -13.40 4.35 4.53
N ARG A 244 -13.95 3.89 3.41
CA ARG A 244 -13.24 3.63 2.15
C ARG A 244 -12.31 4.79 1.72
N ASN A 245 -12.81 6.02 1.72
CA ASN A 245 -12.04 7.18 1.25
C ASN A 245 -10.83 7.46 2.15
N LEU A 246 -10.98 7.28 3.46
CA LEU A 246 -9.89 7.39 4.41
C LEU A 246 -8.84 6.29 4.16
N VAL A 247 -9.26 5.04 4.00
CA VAL A 247 -8.34 3.91 3.69
C VAL A 247 -7.55 4.17 2.41
N ILE A 248 -8.21 4.59 1.34
CA ILE A 248 -7.55 4.92 0.06
C ILE A 248 -6.58 6.08 0.24
N THR A 249 -6.98 7.11 0.99
CA THR A 249 -6.11 8.25 1.28
C THR A 249 -4.85 7.81 2.01
N ILE A 250 -4.97 6.96 3.03
CA ILE A 250 -3.83 6.38 3.78
C ILE A 250 -2.94 5.56 2.82
N LEU A 251 -3.51 4.68 1.98
CA LEU A 251 -2.74 3.89 1.01
C LEU A 251 -1.96 4.77 0.03
N HIS A 252 -2.58 5.84 -0.49
CA HIS A 252 -1.90 6.79 -1.38
C HIS A 252 -0.81 7.60 -0.66
N ARG A 253 -0.83 7.70 0.68
CA ARG A 253 0.27 8.31 1.45
C ARG A 253 1.51 7.41 1.50
N CYS A 254 1.47 6.16 1.02
CA CYS A 254 2.66 5.33 0.80
C CYS A 254 3.46 5.71 -0.46
N MET A 255 2.83 6.39 -1.43
CA MET A 255 3.39 6.63 -2.76
C MET A 255 4.02 8.02 -2.92
N ALA A 256 4.57 8.62 -1.85
CA ALA A 256 5.11 9.97 -1.92
C ALA A 256 6.20 10.09 -3.00
N LYS A 257 6.10 11.14 -3.83
CA LYS A 257 6.97 11.40 -4.99
C LYS A 257 8.46 11.38 -4.59
N PRO A 258 9.36 10.87 -5.44
CA PRO A 258 10.78 11.14 -5.28
C PRO A 258 11.00 12.67 -5.25
N PRO A 259 11.94 13.19 -4.44
CA PRO A 259 12.30 14.60 -4.49
C PRO A 259 12.62 15.00 -5.93
N LYS A 260 12.18 16.20 -6.34
CA LYS A 260 12.34 16.73 -7.71
C LYS A 260 13.80 16.55 -8.17
N LEU A 261 14.05 15.52 -8.97
CA LEU A 261 15.32 15.36 -9.66
C LEU A 261 15.23 16.19 -10.94
N GLU A 262 16.19 17.11 -11.10
CA GLU A 262 16.37 17.89 -12.32
C GLU A 262 16.39 16.95 -13.54
N SER A 263 15.79 17.45 -14.62
CA SER A 263 15.49 16.78 -15.88
C SER A 263 16.55 15.78 -16.36
N ASN A 264 16.04 14.62 -16.82
CA ASN A 264 16.68 13.53 -17.55
C ASN A 264 17.13 12.31 -16.71
N ALA A 265 16.15 11.53 -16.24
CA ALA A 265 16.33 10.10 -16.04
C ALA A 265 15.02 9.35 -16.37
N SER A 266 15.16 8.25 -17.08
CA SER A 266 14.12 7.36 -17.62
C SER A 266 13.12 6.85 -16.58
N LEU A 267 11.85 6.76 -17.01
CA LEU A 267 10.73 6.11 -16.31
C LEU A 267 11.01 4.61 -16.10
N SER A 268 11.72 4.25 -15.03
CA SER A 268 11.56 2.96 -14.36
C SER A 268 10.91 3.25 -13.00
N SER A 269 9.58 3.23 -12.97
CA SER A 269 8.76 3.39 -11.76
C SER A 269 8.84 2.13 -10.90
N GLU A 270 10.03 1.74 -10.47
CA GLU A 270 10.16 1.01 -9.22
C GLU A 270 9.93 2.03 -8.11
N LEU A 271 8.79 1.91 -7.42
CA LEU A 271 8.56 2.52 -6.12
C LEU A 271 9.68 2.05 -5.18
N ARG A 272 10.80 2.76 -5.18
CA ARG A 272 11.84 2.64 -4.17
C ARG A 272 11.22 3.12 -2.86
N ILE A 273 11.00 2.16 -1.97
CA ILE A 273 10.60 2.40 -0.59
C ILE A 273 11.72 3.23 0.04
N ASP A 274 11.43 4.50 0.32
CA ASP A 274 12.33 5.40 1.01
C ASP A 274 12.31 5.02 2.50
N ASP A 275 13.31 4.24 2.94
CA ASP A 275 13.44 3.71 4.31
C ASP A 275 13.64 4.83 5.38
N GLU A 276 13.60 6.12 5.00
CA GLU A 276 13.67 7.29 5.91
C GLU A 276 12.34 8.05 6.10
N ASP A 277 11.22 7.54 5.55
CA ASP A 277 9.92 8.21 5.65
C ASP A 277 9.14 7.82 6.93
N PRO A 278 9.03 8.71 7.95
CA PRO A 278 8.36 8.38 9.21
C PRO A 278 6.89 8.00 9.02
N ALA A 279 6.20 8.54 8.00
CA ALA A 279 4.80 8.20 7.78
C ALA A 279 4.62 6.80 7.22
N PHE A 280 5.56 6.31 6.39
CA PHE A 280 5.50 4.96 5.84
C PHE A 280 5.54 3.90 6.95
N GLU A 281 6.41 4.07 7.96
CA GLU A 281 6.52 3.14 9.10
C GLU A 281 5.21 3.05 9.89
N TRP A 282 4.58 4.19 10.21
CA TRP A 282 3.30 4.21 10.92
C TRP A 282 2.17 3.61 10.09
N ILE A 283 2.15 3.85 8.77
CA ILE A 283 1.16 3.26 7.86
C ILE A 283 1.34 1.74 7.81
N CYS A 284 2.57 1.24 7.68
CA CYS A 284 2.86 -0.20 7.72
C CYS A 284 2.45 -0.83 9.06
N THR A 285 2.68 -0.13 10.17
CA THR A 285 2.31 -0.60 11.50
C THR A 285 0.79 -0.68 11.67
N LEU A 286 0.06 0.33 11.20
CA LEU A 286 -1.41 0.35 11.18
C LEU A 286 -1.97 -0.85 10.42
N PHE A 287 -1.56 -1.03 9.17
CA PHE A 287 -2.03 -2.16 8.36
C PHE A 287 -1.57 -3.51 8.93
N GLY A 288 -0.37 -3.60 9.51
CA GLY A 288 0.09 -4.80 10.20
C GLY A 288 -0.76 -5.18 11.42
N VAL A 289 -1.36 -4.22 12.13
CA VAL A 289 -2.38 -4.49 13.16
C VAL A 289 -3.66 -5.04 12.53
N LEU A 290 -4.15 -4.42 11.46
CA LEU A 290 -5.37 -4.85 10.77
C LEU A 290 -5.23 -6.24 10.13
N PHE A 291 -4.07 -6.56 9.56
CA PHE A 291 -3.78 -7.87 8.99
C PHE A 291 -3.71 -8.95 10.05
N ARG A 292 -3.08 -8.67 11.21
CA ARG A 292 -3.08 -9.59 12.36
C ARG A 292 -4.48 -9.88 12.88
N ASP A 293 -5.41 -8.94 12.74
CA ASP A 293 -6.82 -9.08 13.09
C ASP A 293 -7.67 -9.75 11.97
N SER A 294 -7.02 -10.42 11.00
CA SER A 294 -7.66 -11.12 9.88
C SER A 294 -8.55 -10.23 8.98
N ARG A 295 -8.30 -8.91 8.93
CA ARG A 295 -9.10 -7.95 8.12
C ARG A 295 -8.59 -7.72 6.69
N ALA A 296 -7.61 -8.49 6.22
CA ALA A 296 -7.01 -8.32 4.89
C ALA A 296 -8.03 -8.42 3.75
N LYS A 297 -8.95 -9.40 3.82
CA LYS A 297 -10.02 -9.60 2.84
C LYS A 297 -10.99 -8.41 2.82
N ASP A 298 -11.40 -7.94 3.99
CA ASP A 298 -12.39 -6.85 4.10
C ASP A 298 -11.80 -5.54 3.56
N LEU A 299 -10.54 -5.25 3.88
CA LEU A 299 -9.79 -4.13 3.31
C LEU A 299 -9.69 -4.22 1.79
N TYR A 300 -9.36 -5.39 1.24
CA TYR A 300 -9.22 -5.60 -0.20
C TYR A 300 -10.55 -5.39 -0.95
N ASN A 301 -11.65 -5.82 -0.36
CA ASN A 301 -12.99 -5.60 -0.90
C ASN A 301 -13.40 -4.12 -0.79
N ALA A 302 -13.15 -3.47 0.34
CA ALA A 302 -13.51 -2.07 0.58
C ALA A 302 -12.89 -1.13 -0.46
N VAL A 303 -11.60 -1.32 -0.79
CA VAL A 303 -10.92 -0.44 -1.75
C VAL A 303 -11.34 -0.71 -3.20
N GLY A 304 -11.74 -1.94 -3.54
CA GLY A 304 -12.16 -2.34 -4.90
C GLY A 304 -13.59 -1.95 -5.32
N ALA A 305 -14.48 -1.64 -4.37
CA ALA A 305 -15.95 -1.62 -4.52
C ALA A 305 -16.58 -0.67 -5.58
N HIS A 306 -15.83 0.24 -6.21
CA HIS A 306 -16.38 1.26 -7.12
C HIS A 306 -15.96 1.03 -8.59
N MET A 307 -14.83 0.37 -8.83
CA MET A 307 -14.08 0.51 -10.07
C MET A 307 -14.13 -0.75 -10.96
N LEU A 308 -14.50 -1.90 -10.40
CA LEU A 308 -14.50 -3.19 -11.13
C LEU A 308 -15.51 -3.29 -12.28
N SER A 309 -16.64 -2.57 -12.25
CA SER A 309 -17.60 -2.59 -13.37
C SER A 309 -17.17 -1.74 -14.58
N LYS A 310 -16.15 -0.88 -14.42
CA LYS A 310 -15.63 0.02 -15.47
C LYS A 310 -14.18 -0.29 -15.86
N LEU A 311 -13.45 -1.06 -15.06
CA LEU A 311 -12.11 -1.54 -15.38
C LEU A 311 -12.17 -2.89 -16.08
N TRP A 312 -11.30 -3.06 -17.07
CA TRP A 312 -11.02 -4.37 -17.68
C TRP A 312 -10.04 -5.20 -16.83
N SER A 313 -9.31 -4.57 -15.90
CA SER A 313 -8.47 -5.23 -14.90
C SER A 313 -9.31 -5.82 -13.77
N ARG A 314 -8.96 -7.03 -13.34
CA ARG A 314 -9.50 -7.67 -12.12
C ARG A 314 -8.95 -7.06 -10.82
N VAL A 315 -7.97 -6.17 -10.90
CA VAL A 315 -7.32 -5.53 -9.75
C VAL A 315 -7.29 -4.01 -9.94
N THR A 316 -7.78 -3.25 -8.96
CA THR A 316 -7.65 -1.78 -8.97
C THR A 316 -6.27 -1.33 -8.49
N PRO A 317 -5.80 -0.12 -8.83
CA PRO A 317 -4.54 0.41 -8.31
C PRO A 317 -4.47 0.40 -6.76
N GLU A 318 -5.57 0.72 -6.08
CA GLU A 318 -5.65 0.72 -4.62
C GLU A 318 -5.55 -0.71 -4.04
N GLN A 319 -6.20 -1.68 -4.69
CA GLN A 319 -6.05 -3.10 -4.35
C GLN A 319 -4.60 -3.57 -4.51
N LEU A 320 -3.90 -3.08 -5.54
CA LEU A 320 -2.51 -3.41 -5.77
C LEU A 320 -1.59 -2.84 -4.68
N ILE A 321 -1.79 -1.58 -4.27
CA ILE A 321 -1.03 -0.97 -3.17
C ILE A 321 -1.26 -1.75 -1.88
N LEU A 322 -2.51 -2.12 -1.59
CA LEU A 322 -2.84 -2.92 -0.42
C LEU A 322 -2.17 -4.31 -0.48
N LEU A 323 -2.21 -5.00 -1.63
CA LEU A 323 -1.52 -6.28 -1.82
C LEU A 323 -0.01 -6.15 -1.61
N ARG A 324 0.59 -5.03 -2.01
CA ARG A 324 2.01 -4.78 -1.79
C ARG A 324 2.35 -4.61 -0.32
N MET A 325 1.53 -3.86 0.41
CA MET A 325 1.66 -3.74 1.87
C MET A 325 1.47 -5.08 2.57
N PHE A 326 0.46 -5.84 2.14
CA PHE A 326 0.17 -7.16 2.69
C PHE A 326 1.31 -8.15 2.43
N THR A 327 1.86 -8.18 1.22
CA THR A 327 2.98 -9.04 0.84
C THR A 327 4.23 -8.69 1.63
N MET A 328 4.53 -7.39 1.74
CA MET A 328 5.63 -6.92 2.56
C MET A 328 5.46 -7.38 4.01
N TRP A 329 4.27 -7.26 4.60
CA TRP A 329 4.02 -7.73 5.96
C TRP A 329 4.11 -9.26 6.10
N ALA A 330 3.57 -10.02 5.14
CA ALA A 330 3.49 -11.47 5.19
C ALA A 330 4.84 -12.18 4.92
N VAL A 331 5.69 -11.58 4.09
CA VAL A 331 6.98 -12.14 3.64
C VAL A 331 8.17 -11.54 4.38
N SER A 332 7.98 -10.45 5.13
CA SER A 332 9.07 -9.81 5.89
C SER A 332 9.76 -10.80 6.84
N SER A 333 11.03 -11.08 6.56
CA SER A 333 11.94 -11.68 7.53
C SER A 333 12.40 -10.62 8.54
N PRO A 334 12.55 -10.95 9.84
CA PRO A 334 12.93 -9.97 10.85
C PRO A 334 14.30 -9.32 10.53
N LYS A 335 14.31 -8.01 10.22
CA LYS A 335 15.54 -7.20 10.09
C LYS A 335 16.29 -7.25 11.44
N THR A 336 17.48 -7.84 11.46
CA THR A 336 18.32 -8.03 12.67
C THR A 336 19.09 -6.76 13.07
N SER A 337 18.50 -5.57 12.96
CA SER A 337 19.26 -4.32 13.08
C SER A 337 18.48 -3.12 13.63
N LEU A 338 17.82 -3.23 14.80
CA LEU A 338 17.34 -2.06 15.56
C LEU A 338 17.66 -2.15 17.07
N PRO A 339 17.94 -1.03 17.77
CA PRO A 339 18.38 -1.02 19.16
C PRO A 339 17.27 -1.40 20.15
N ALA A 340 17.67 -2.01 21.27
CA ALA A 340 16.85 -2.76 22.23
C ALA A 340 15.88 -1.95 23.12
N THR A 341 15.33 -0.81 22.69
CA THR A 341 14.47 0.03 23.55
C THR A 341 12.98 0.02 23.16
N ILE A 342 12.61 -0.72 22.12
CA ILE A 342 11.22 -1.10 21.80
C ILE A 342 11.19 -2.61 21.58
N GLN A 343 11.78 -3.36 22.53
CA GLN A 343 11.68 -4.82 22.58
C GLN A 343 10.70 -5.19 23.70
N GLU A 344 9.44 -4.84 23.51
CA GLU A 344 8.35 -5.51 24.20
C GLU A 344 7.58 -6.37 23.17
N GLU A 345 7.75 -7.68 23.33
CA GLU A 345 6.85 -8.77 22.95
C GLU A 345 6.31 -8.93 21.50
N THR A 346 6.98 -8.44 20.46
CA THR A 346 6.71 -8.95 19.09
C THR A 346 7.47 -10.24 18.82
N SER A 347 6.93 -11.32 19.39
CA SER A 347 7.40 -12.68 19.28
C SER A 347 7.50 -13.16 17.82
N LYS A 348 8.75 -13.31 17.37
CA LYS A 348 9.31 -14.42 16.58
C LYS A 348 8.29 -15.49 16.14
N ASN A 349 8.22 -15.77 14.84
CA ASN A 349 7.50 -16.92 14.26
C ASN A 349 6.01 -17.00 14.63
N GLN A 350 5.29 -15.88 14.75
CA GLN A 350 3.84 -15.99 14.71
C GLN A 350 3.41 -16.35 13.28
N PRO A 351 2.76 -17.50 13.11
CA PRO A 351 2.28 -17.92 11.81
C PRO A 351 1.14 -17.02 11.34
N LEU A 352 0.97 -16.90 10.02
CA LEU A 352 -0.02 -16.01 9.42
C LEU A 352 -1.44 -16.27 10.00
N PRO A 353 -2.26 -15.21 10.18
CA PRO A 353 -3.59 -15.28 10.77
C PRO A 353 -4.53 -16.23 10.05
N GLU A 354 -5.51 -16.77 10.77
CA GLU A 354 -6.55 -17.61 10.19
C GLU A 354 -7.34 -16.84 9.11
N GLY A 355 -7.73 -17.55 8.04
CA GLY A 355 -8.36 -16.96 6.86
C GLY A 355 -7.40 -16.34 5.83
N THR A 356 -6.12 -16.14 6.17
CA THR A 356 -5.11 -15.62 5.23
C THR A 356 -4.99 -16.49 3.97
N PHE A 357 -4.92 -17.82 4.13
CA PHE A 357 -4.84 -18.73 2.99
C PHE A 357 -6.09 -18.63 2.10
N GLU A 358 -7.29 -18.60 2.68
CA GLU A 358 -8.54 -18.50 1.93
C GLU A 358 -8.68 -17.18 1.18
N PHE A 359 -8.22 -16.07 1.78
CA PHE A 359 -8.12 -14.78 1.10
C PHE A 359 -7.18 -14.86 -0.11
N VAL A 360 -5.94 -15.33 0.07
CA VAL A 360 -4.94 -15.41 -1.00
C VAL A 360 -5.39 -16.36 -2.10
N LYS A 361 -5.96 -17.53 -1.74
CA LYS A 361 -6.53 -18.51 -2.68
C LYS A 361 -7.65 -17.88 -3.53
N SER A 362 -8.62 -17.23 -2.88
CA SER A 362 -9.78 -16.65 -3.58
C SER A 362 -9.35 -15.54 -4.54
N THR A 363 -8.43 -14.66 -4.09
CA THR A 363 -7.90 -13.58 -4.91
C THR A 363 -7.06 -14.11 -6.07
N TRP A 364 -6.23 -15.14 -5.84
CA TRP A 364 -5.48 -15.82 -6.90
C TRP A 364 -6.41 -16.39 -7.98
N ALA A 365 -7.39 -17.21 -7.58
CA ALA A 365 -8.33 -17.85 -8.49
C ALA A 365 -9.11 -16.82 -9.33
N TYR A 366 -9.52 -15.71 -8.71
CA TYR A 366 -10.20 -14.63 -9.42
C TYR A 366 -9.30 -14.00 -10.50
N ILE A 367 -8.07 -13.63 -10.15
CA ILE A 367 -7.14 -12.92 -11.05
C ILE A 367 -6.69 -13.77 -12.25
N ILE A 368 -6.53 -15.09 -12.09
CA ILE A 368 -6.10 -15.97 -13.19
C ILE A 368 -7.23 -16.43 -14.11
N THR A 369 -8.48 -16.03 -13.86
CA THR A 369 -9.62 -16.45 -14.68
C THR A 369 -9.45 -15.99 -16.13
N VAL A 370 -9.47 -16.94 -17.07
CA VAL A 370 -9.10 -16.75 -18.48
C VAL A 370 -10.18 -16.06 -19.32
N GLY A 371 -11.43 -16.01 -18.84
CA GLY A 371 -12.56 -15.42 -19.58
C GLY A 371 -12.47 -13.90 -19.71
N ASP A 372 -12.57 -13.43 -20.96
CA ASP A 372 -12.80 -12.03 -21.32
C ASP A 372 -14.29 -11.70 -21.48
N GLU A 373 -15.19 -12.69 -21.35
CA GLU A 373 -16.65 -12.50 -21.48
C GLU A 373 -17.21 -11.50 -20.47
N ASP A 374 -16.61 -11.41 -19.28
CA ASP A 374 -16.99 -10.46 -18.24
C ASP A 374 -16.28 -9.09 -18.38
N ARG A 375 -15.41 -8.92 -19.39
CA ARG A 375 -14.61 -7.70 -19.58
C ARG A 375 -15.27 -6.76 -20.63
N PRO A 376 -15.20 -5.42 -20.47
CA PRO A 376 -15.74 -4.48 -21.46
C PRO A 376 -15.10 -4.66 -22.86
N GLU A 377 -15.90 -4.63 -23.93
CA GLU A 377 -15.49 -4.96 -25.30
C GLU A 377 -14.48 -3.98 -25.94
N GLU A 378 -14.44 -2.72 -25.54
CA GLU A 378 -13.66 -1.69 -26.24
C GLU A 378 -12.78 -0.87 -25.31
N VAL A 379 -11.48 -1.17 -25.33
CA VAL A 379 -10.49 -0.30 -24.71
C VAL A 379 -9.25 -0.21 -25.59
N ASP A 380 -8.70 1.00 -25.71
CA ASP A 380 -7.39 1.31 -26.27
C ASP A 380 -6.33 0.28 -25.80
N GLU A 381 -5.54 -0.25 -26.73
CA GLU A 381 -4.47 -1.23 -26.49
C GLU A 381 -3.48 -0.77 -25.40
N ILE A 382 -3.27 0.55 -25.26
CA ILE A 382 -2.44 1.12 -24.19
C ILE A 382 -3.04 0.83 -22.82
N ARG A 383 -4.36 1.00 -22.65
CA ARG A 383 -5.04 0.75 -21.36
C ARG A 383 -5.07 -0.74 -21.04
N LYS A 384 -5.30 -1.60 -22.04
CA LYS A 384 -5.20 -3.06 -21.88
C LYS A 384 -3.85 -3.47 -21.32
N LYS A 385 -2.76 -2.89 -21.85
CA LYS A 385 -1.41 -3.18 -21.37
C LYS A 385 -1.21 -2.79 -19.90
N VAL A 386 -1.63 -1.58 -19.51
CA VAL A 386 -1.54 -1.12 -18.10
C VAL A 386 -2.30 -2.06 -17.16
N TRP A 387 -3.48 -2.52 -17.57
CA TRP A 387 -4.29 -3.42 -16.76
C TRP A 387 -3.71 -4.83 -16.65
N CYS A 388 -3.16 -5.37 -17.75
CA CYS A 388 -2.39 -6.60 -17.69
C CYS A 388 -1.20 -6.48 -16.72
N GLU A 389 -0.51 -5.33 -16.71
CA GLU A 389 0.60 -5.06 -15.78
C GLU A 389 0.12 -5.07 -14.31
N LEU A 390 -1.04 -4.49 -13.99
CA LEU A 390 -1.61 -4.55 -12.63
C LEU A 390 -1.92 -6.00 -12.19
N GLU A 391 -2.58 -6.79 -13.06
CA GLU A 391 -2.88 -8.20 -12.77
C GLU A 391 -1.59 -9.03 -12.60
N ASN A 392 -0.59 -8.76 -13.41
CA ASN A 392 0.72 -9.41 -13.38
C ASN A 392 1.48 -9.13 -12.08
N GLU A 393 1.53 -7.88 -11.64
CA GLU A 393 2.13 -7.50 -10.35
C GLU A 393 1.39 -8.15 -9.18
N ALA A 394 0.05 -8.18 -9.24
CA ALA A 394 -0.76 -8.86 -8.22
C ALA A 394 -0.46 -10.36 -8.15
N LYS A 395 -0.33 -11.03 -9.31
CA LYS A 395 0.03 -12.45 -9.38
C LYS A 395 1.39 -12.74 -8.73
N LEU A 396 2.41 -11.91 -8.99
CA LEU A 396 3.73 -12.07 -8.37
C LEU A 396 3.65 -11.95 -6.84
N MET A 397 2.98 -10.92 -6.35
CA MET A 397 2.77 -10.71 -4.91
C MET A 397 2.03 -11.87 -4.23
N LEU A 398 0.98 -12.39 -4.88
CA LEU A 398 0.25 -13.56 -4.36
C LEU A 398 1.11 -14.81 -4.36
N LEU A 399 1.96 -15.02 -5.38
CA LEU A 399 2.90 -16.15 -5.40
C LEU A 399 3.95 -16.04 -4.30
N ASP A 400 4.41 -14.83 -3.97
CA ASP A 400 5.31 -14.59 -2.85
C ASP A 400 4.69 -15.05 -1.54
N VAL A 401 3.47 -14.58 -1.23
CA VAL A 401 2.72 -14.96 -0.02
C VAL A 401 2.35 -16.45 -0.01
N LEU A 402 1.89 -17.02 -1.13
CA LEU A 402 1.59 -18.45 -1.24
C LEU A 402 2.83 -19.29 -0.96
N GLY A 403 3.99 -18.85 -1.42
CA GLY A 403 5.22 -19.57 -1.17
C GLY A 403 5.63 -19.60 0.29
N GLU A 404 5.33 -18.56 1.08
CA GLU A 404 5.49 -18.57 2.54
C GLU A 404 4.44 -19.46 3.22
N LEU A 405 3.17 -19.35 2.81
CA LEU A 405 2.07 -20.14 3.36
C LEU A 405 2.24 -21.65 3.16
N THR A 406 2.85 -22.04 2.04
CA THR A 406 3.09 -23.44 1.66
C THR A 406 4.36 -24.03 2.26
N VAL A 407 5.15 -23.25 3.01
CA VAL A 407 6.27 -23.81 3.77
C VAL A 407 5.72 -24.69 4.90
N GLY A 408 5.93 -26.00 4.79
CA GLY A 408 5.58 -26.98 5.83
C GLY A 408 4.11 -27.43 5.85
N ASN A 409 3.22 -26.90 5.00
CA ASN A 409 1.84 -27.35 4.74
C ASN A 409 0.90 -27.52 5.96
N THR A 410 1.30 -27.21 7.19
CA THR A 410 0.54 -27.55 8.42
C THR A 410 -0.78 -26.78 8.62
N ARG A 411 -1.02 -25.69 7.89
CA ARG A 411 -2.15 -24.77 8.10
C ARG A 411 -3.10 -24.64 6.91
N ILE A 412 -2.84 -25.39 5.85
CA ILE A 412 -3.62 -25.35 4.62
C ILE A 412 -4.60 -26.52 4.66
N ASN A 413 -5.89 -26.26 4.42
CA ASN A 413 -6.86 -27.34 4.29
C ASN A 413 -6.60 -28.13 3.00
N ALA A 414 -6.81 -29.45 3.03
CA ALA A 414 -6.41 -30.35 1.94
C ALA A 414 -7.14 -30.04 0.61
N GLU A 415 -8.43 -29.72 0.69
CA GLU A 415 -9.23 -29.37 -0.49
C GLU A 415 -8.74 -28.10 -1.17
N GLY A 416 -8.55 -27.03 -0.41
CA GLY A 416 -8.02 -25.76 -0.90
C GLY A 416 -6.57 -25.87 -1.39
N ALA A 417 -5.73 -26.71 -0.77
CA ALA A 417 -4.39 -27.01 -1.26
C ALA A 417 -4.45 -27.66 -2.66
N ARG A 418 -5.36 -28.61 -2.85
CA ARG A 418 -5.60 -29.30 -4.14
C ARG A 418 -6.12 -28.33 -5.21
N GLU A 419 -7.06 -27.46 -4.86
CA GLU A 419 -7.59 -26.40 -5.75
C GLU A 419 -6.48 -25.45 -6.22
N VAL A 420 -5.68 -24.94 -5.27
CA VAL A 420 -4.56 -24.05 -5.57
C VAL A 420 -3.55 -24.76 -6.46
N LEU A 421 -3.16 -25.99 -6.14
CA LEU A 421 -2.23 -26.78 -6.94
C LEU A 421 -2.71 -26.93 -8.39
N LEU A 422 -3.97 -27.31 -8.61
CA LEU A 422 -4.52 -27.47 -9.94
C LEU A 422 -4.49 -26.14 -10.72
N SER A 423 -4.88 -25.05 -10.07
CA SER A 423 -4.89 -23.72 -10.67
C SER A 423 -3.49 -23.24 -11.08
N LEU A 424 -2.46 -23.53 -10.26
CA LEU A 424 -1.06 -23.19 -10.54
C LEU A 424 -0.51 -24.01 -11.72
N LEU A 425 -0.87 -25.30 -11.81
CA LEU A 425 -0.45 -26.18 -12.90
C LEU A 425 -1.05 -25.73 -14.25
N GLN A 426 -2.34 -25.41 -14.26
CA GLN A 426 -3.04 -24.89 -15.43
C GLN A 426 -2.42 -23.57 -15.90
N GLU A 427 -2.13 -22.65 -14.97
CA GLU A 427 -1.50 -21.37 -15.29
C GLU A 427 -0.06 -21.56 -15.80
N LEU A 428 0.73 -22.45 -15.20
CA LEU A 428 2.08 -22.75 -15.67
C LEU A 428 2.07 -23.33 -17.10
N GLN A 429 1.12 -24.23 -17.39
CA GLN A 429 0.95 -24.79 -18.73
C GLN A 429 0.57 -23.69 -19.73
N ARG A 430 -0.41 -22.84 -19.40
CA ARG A 430 -0.86 -21.73 -20.25
C ARG A 430 0.29 -20.79 -20.60
N VAL A 431 1.07 -20.37 -19.61
CA VAL A 431 2.23 -19.47 -19.80
C VAL A 431 3.32 -20.16 -20.64
N TRP A 432 3.56 -21.45 -20.42
CA TRP A 432 4.54 -22.23 -21.19
C TRP A 432 4.15 -22.33 -22.67
N GLU A 433 2.87 -22.58 -22.97
CA GLU A 433 2.36 -22.67 -24.35
C GLU A 433 2.43 -21.32 -25.08
N LEU A 434 2.04 -20.23 -24.42
CA LEU A 434 2.16 -18.88 -24.99
C LEU A 434 3.60 -18.53 -25.35
N GLY A 435 4.55 -18.88 -24.49
CA GLY A 435 5.98 -18.69 -24.75
C GLY A 435 6.50 -19.46 -25.97
N ARG A 436 5.86 -20.57 -26.36
CA ARG A 436 6.20 -21.33 -27.57
C ARG A 436 5.58 -20.75 -28.85
N GLN A 437 4.45 -20.07 -28.73
CA GLN A 437 3.74 -19.46 -29.85
C GLN A 437 4.32 -18.10 -30.23
N SER A 438 4.99 -17.41 -29.30
CA SER A 438 5.70 -16.16 -29.59
C SER A 438 6.93 -16.41 -30.49
N THR A 439 6.86 -15.94 -31.73
CA THR A 439 7.89 -16.10 -32.77
C THR A 439 9.10 -15.17 -32.59
N THR A 440 9.17 -14.41 -31.48
CA THR A 440 10.29 -13.50 -31.23
C THR A 440 11.54 -14.31 -30.91
N THR A 441 12.53 -14.18 -31.79
CA THR A 441 13.77 -14.95 -31.83
C THR A 441 14.51 -14.89 -30.49
N ARG A 442 14.58 -16.00 -29.74
CA ARG A 442 15.54 -16.18 -28.64
C ARG A 442 16.96 -16.23 -29.23
N ASN A 443 17.52 -15.06 -29.55
CA ASN A 443 18.92 -14.92 -29.94
C ASN A 443 19.80 -15.02 -28.68
N THR A 444 20.05 -16.24 -28.23
CA THR A 444 21.10 -16.51 -27.25
C THR A 444 22.46 -16.35 -27.94
N ARG A 445 23.07 -15.17 -27.78
CA ARG A 445 24.51 -14.81 -27.86
C ARG A 445 24.70 -13.41 -28.47
N ALA A 446 24.34 -12.38 -27.70
CA ALA A 446 24.97 -11.07 -27.84
C ALA A 446 25.49 -10.67 -26.45
N ALA A 447 26.79 -10.84 -26.25
CA ALA A 447 27.47 -10.32 -25.07
C ALA A 447 27.43 -8.78 -25.16
N GLY A 448 26.84 -8.15 -24.15
CA GLY A 448 26.94 -6.72 -23.92
C GLY A 448 25.89 -5.87 -24.64
N SER A 449 24.67 -5.82 -24.12
CA SER A 449 23.85 -4.60 -24.18
C SER A 449 22.75 -4.64 -23.13
N THR A 450 22.56 -3.50 -22.47
CA THR A 450 21.44 -3.11 -21.61
C THR A 450 20.13 -3.85 -21.84
N MET A 451 19.50 -4.24 -20.73
CA MET A 451 18.22 -4.97 -20.61
C MET A 451 17.25 -4.63 -21.75
N GLN A 452 17.11 -5.55 -22.70
CA GLN A 452 16.11 -5.44 -23.75
C GLN A 452 14.73 -5.72 -23.15
N THR A 453 13.83 -4.76 -23.32
CA THR A 453 12.42 -4.78 -22.92
C THR A 453 11.73 -6.06 -23.40
N GLN A 454 11.07 -6.75 -22.46
CA GLN A 454 10.44 -8.07 -22.63
C GLN A 454 9.50 -8.14 -23.83
N ALA A 455 9.74 -9.12 -24.72
CA ALA A 455 8.93 -9.39 -25.90
C ALA A 455 7.77 -10.38 -25.67
N THR A 456 7.57 -10.87 -24.44
CA THR A 456 6.64 -11.97 -24.14
C THR A 456 5.44 -11.61 -23.27
N GLY A 457 5.33 -10.37 -22.76
CA GLY A 457 4.22 -9.96 -21.88
C GLY A 457 4.13 -10.73 -20.54
N GLU A 458 5.11 -11.60 -20.27
CA GLU A 458 5.23 -12.41 -19.06
C GLU A 458 6.05 -11.66 -17.99
N PRO A 459 5.58 -11.59 -16.74
CA PRO A 459 6.33 -10.92 -15.67
C PRO A 459 7.63 -11.64 -15.34
N PHE A 460 8.64 -10.87 -14.94
CA PHE A 460 9.93 -11.42 -14.53
C PHE A 460 9.78 -12.35 -13.32
N GLY A 461 10.30 -13.58 -13.40
CA GLY A 461 10.26 -14.56 -12.31
C GLY A 461 8.92 -15.30 -12.14
N TYR A 462 7.93 -15.06 -13.01
CA TYR A 462 6.58 -15.60 -12.83
C TYR A 462 6.52 -17.13 -12.81
N ARG A 463 7.17 -17.80 -13.77
CA ARG A 463 7.23 -19.27 -13.81
C ARG A 463 8.01 -19.85 -12.63
N SER A 464 9.08 -19.18 -12.20
CA SER A 464 9.83 -19.58 -11.02
C SER A 464 8.95 -19.55 -9.76
N GLY A 465 8.13 -18.51 -9.60
CA GLY A 465 7.16 -18.40 -8.52
C GLY A 465 6.12 -19.53 -8.54
N LEU A 466 5.52 -19.81 -9.71
CA LEU A 466 4.58 -20.93 -9.89
C LEU A 466 5.20 -22.27 -9.49
N ILE A 467 6.37 -22.59 -10.04
CA ILE A 467 7.07 -23.87 -9.79
C ILE A 467 7.46 -24.01 -8.32
N ARG A 468 7.89 -22.92 -7.67
CA ARG A 468 8.19 -22.90 -6.23
C ARG A 468 6.99 -23.33 -5.39
N VAL A 469 5.84 -22.70 -5.60
CA VAL A 469 4.62 -23.00 -4.81
C VAL A 469 4.14 -24.43 -5.07
N ILE A 470 4.15 -24.89 -6.34
CA ILE A 470 3.78 -26.27 -6.68
C ILE A 470 4.74 -27.28 -6.01
N GLY A 471 6.05 -27.00 -6.05
CA GLY A 471 7.05 -27.83 -5.40
C GLY A 471 6.83 -27.95 -3.88
N ASN A 472 6.48 -26.84 -3.22
CA ASN A 472 6.15 -26.83 -1.79
C ASN A 472 4.90 -27.67 -1.47
N LEU A 473 3.81 -27.49 -2.24
CA LEU A 473 2.57 -28.26 -2.08
C LEU A 473 2.75 -29.76 -2.32
N SER A 474 3.72 -30.13 -3.15
CA SER A 474 4.02 -31.54 -3.49
C SER A 474 4.96 -32.22 -2.49
N PHE A 475 5.56 -31.48 -1.56
CA PHE A 475 6.53 -32.04 -0.61
C PHE A 475 5.85 -33.02 0.35
N ARG A 476 6.21 -34.31 0.23
CA ARG A 476 5.69 -35.42 1.06
C ARG A 476 4.16 -35.51 1.08
N HIS A 477 3.52 -35.21 -0.05
CA HIS A 477 2.07 -35.26 -0.20
C HIS A 477 1.70 -36.12 -1.41
N THR A 478 1.56 -37.43 -1.21
CA THR A 478 1.36 -38.41 -2.29
C THR A 478 0.20 -38.05 -3.22
N ASP A 479 -0.94 -37.63 -2.69
CA ASP A 479 -2.11 -37.26 -3.52
C ASP A 479 -1.81 -36.08 -4.46
N HIS A 480 -0.97 -35.13 -4.05
CA HIS A 480 -0.56 -33.99 -4.90
C HIS A 480 0.47 -34.43 -5.94
N GLN A 481 1.41 -35.29 -5.53
CA GLN A 481 2.40 -35.88 -6.44
C GLN A 481 1.72 -36.69 -7.54
N ASP A 482 0.72 -37.49 -7.19
CA ASP A 482 -0.06 -38.29 -8.13
C ASP A 482 -0.94 -37.41 -9.01
N LEU A 483 -1.62 -36.40 -8.44
CA LEU A 483 -2.41 -35.45 -9.22
C LEU A 483 -1.60 -34.81 -10.35
N VAL A 484 -0.37 -34.36 -10.07
CA VAL A 484 0.51 -33.73 -11.07
C VAL A 484 0.83 -34.69 -12.22
N ARG A 485 1.00 -35.98 -11.93
CA ARG A 485 1.26 -37.01 -12.95
C ARG A 485 -0.01 -37.39 -13.72
N GLU A 486 -1.11 -37.65 -13.01
CA GLU A 486 -2.37 -38.12 -13.58
C GLU A 486 -3.01 -37.08 -14.51
N GLU A 487 -2.91 -35.79 -14.16
CA GLU A 487 -3.33 -34.66 -14.99
C GLU A 487 -2.33 -34.33 -16.12
N GLY A 488 -1.22 -35.08 -16.23
CA GLY A 488 -0.27 -34.97 -17.33
C GLY A 488 0.71 -33.79 -17.24
N TYR A 489 0.80 -33.11 -16.10
CA TYR A 489 1.68 -31.95 -15.93
C TYR A 489 3.13 -32.30 -15.55
N LEU A 490 3.44 -33.55 -15.18
CA LEU A 490 4.80 -33.94 -14.76
C LEU A 490 5.91 -33.56 -15.78
N PRO A 491 5.74 -33.72 -17.11
CA PRO A 491 6.73 -33.29 -18.10
C PRO A 491 7.00 -31.78 -18.12
N LEU A 492 6.07 -30.96 -17.62
CA LEU A 492 6.20 -29.51 -17.58
C LEU A 492 7.39 -29.06 -16.74
N PHE A 493 7.69 -29.77 -15.64
CA PHE A 493 8.84 -29.47 -14.78
C PHE A 493 10.17 -29.85 -15.44
N LEU A 494 10.19 -30.95 -16.22
CA LEU A 494 11.37 -31.34 -17.01
C LEU A 494 11.70 -30.27 -18.06
N ASN A 495 10.69 -29.69 -18.70
CA ASN A 495 10.86 -28.62 -19.69
C ASN A 495 11.46 -27.33 -19.09
N HIS A 496 11.30 -27.11 -17.78
CA HIS A 496 11.81 -25.94 -17.07
C HIS A 496 13.15 -26.16 -16.34
N CYS A 497 13.83 -27.31 -16.55
CA CYS A 497 15.17 -27.58 -16.03
C CYS A 497 16.32 -26.88 -16.78
N ASN A 498 16.00 -25.86 -17.58
CA ASN A 498 16.94 -25.05 -18.34
C ASN A 498 17.06 -23.65 -17.72
N ILE A 499 18.18 -22.97 -17.97
CA ILE A 499 18.34 -21.57 -17.53
C ILE A 499 17.43 -20.69 -18.38
N ASP A 500 16.68 -19.81 -17.73
CA ASP A 500 15.84 -18.78 -18.35
C ASP A 500 16.11 -17.43 -17.68
N GLU A 501 16.59 -16.45 -18.44
CA GLU A 501 16.96 -15.13 -17.90
C GLU A 501 15.72 -14.34 -17.46
N THR A 502 14.55 -14.59 -18.05
CA THR A 502 13.30 -13.92 -17.63
C THR A 502 12.72 -14.54 -16.37
N ASN A 503 13.20 -15.73 -15.98
CA ASN A 503 12.71 -16.49 -14.84
C ASN A 503 13.90 -16.94 -13.97
N PRO A 504 14.44 -16.07 -13.10
CA PRO A 504 15.56 -16.42 -12.24
C PRO A 504 15.27 -17.66 -11.39
N MET A 505 16.29 -18.48 -11.17
CA MET A 505 16.19 -19.71 -10.36
C MET A 505 15.22 -20.77 -10.91
N ILE A 506 14.70 -20.64 -12.14
CA ILE A 506 13.69 -21.58 -12.65
C ILE A 506 14.21 -23.02 -12.70
N ARG A 507 15.50 -23.20 -13.05
CA ARG A 507 16.16 -24.50 -13.07
C ARG A 507 16.21 -25.10 -11.67
N GLU A 508 16.67 -24.31 -10.70
CA GLU A 508 16.82 -24.72 -9.30
C GLU A 508 15.45 -25.09 -8.70
N TRP A 509 14.44 -24.24 -8.90
CA TRP A 509 13.08 -24.51 -8.44
C TRP A 509 12.47 -25.72 -9.14
N SER A 510 12.72 -25.92 -10.44
CA SER A 510 12.25 -27.10 -11.17
C SER A 510 12.87 -28.39 -10.64
N LEU A 511 14.16 -28.38 -10.32
CA LEU A 511 14.84 -29.53 -9.73
C LEU A 511 14.32 -29.83 -8.32
N VAL A 512 14.05 -28.80 -7.51
CA VAL A 512 13.43 -28.96 -6.18
C VAL A 512 12.02 -29.53 -6.31
N ALA A 513 11.20 -29.00 -7.21
CA ALA A 513 9.84 -29.50 -7.46
C ALA A 513 9.88 -30.95 -7.94
N LEU A 514 10.74 -31.31 -8.89
CA LEU A 514 10.90 -32.70 -9.36
C LEU A 514 11.33 -33.65 -8.25
N ARG A 515 12.27 -33.23 -7.40
CA ARG A 515 12.64 -34.01 -6.21
C ARG A 515 11.41 -34.23 -5.33
N ASN A 516 10.67 -33.18 -5.01
CA ASN A 516 9.49 -33.26 -4.14
C ASN A 516 8.38 -34.12 -4.75
N LEU A 517 8.19 -34.06 -6.07
CA LEU A 517 7.25 -34.88 -6.84
C LEU A 517 7.61 -36.36 -6.85
N CYS A 518 8.90 -36.70 -6.74
CA CYS A 518 9.40 -38.07 -6.78
C CYS A 518 9.72 -38.66 -5.40
N GLU A 519 9.93 -37.83 -4.37
CA GLU A 519 10.30 -38.27 -3.02
C GLU A 519 9.21 -39.18 -2.45
N GLY A 520 9.54 -40.47 -2.28
CA GLY A 520 8.60 -41.48 -1.79
C GLY A 520 7.53 -41.95 -2.79
N ASN A 521 7.56 -41.50 -4.05
CA ASN A 521 6.58 -41.87 -5.08
C ASN A 521 7.22 -42.65 -6.24
N GLU A 522 7.17 -43.98 -6.15
CA GLU A 522 7.70 -44.90 -7.17
C GLU A 522 6.99 -44.79 -8.52
N ALA A 523 5.72 -44.41 -8.50
CA ALA A 523 4.90 -44.31 -9.70
C ALA A 523 5.31 -43.11 -10.56
N ASN A 524 5.63 -41.98 -9.94
CA ASN A 524 6.23 -40.82 -10.59
C ASN A 524 7.65 -41.11 -11.09
N GLN A 525 8.48 -41.77 -10.28
CA GLN A 525 9.84 -42.18 -10.69
C GLN A 525 9.80 -43.11 -11.91
N SER A 526 8.89 -44.09 -11.90
CA SER A 526 8.70 -45.04 -13.01
C SER A 526 8.22 -44.35 -14.27
N TYR A 527 7.31 -43.39 -14.16
CA TYR A 527 6.87 -42.57 -15.30
C TYR A 527 8.05 -41.84 -15.95
N ILE A 528 8.89 -41.16 -15.15
CA ILE A 528 10.07 -40.44 -15.67
C ILE A 528 11.08 -41.41 -16.31
N ASN A 529 11.34 -42.55 -15.67
CA ASN A 529 12.24 -43.59 -16.21
C ASN A 529 11.73 -44.22 -17.51
N ALA A 530 10.42 -44.22 -17.74
CA ALA A 530 9.79 -44.72 -18.95
C ALA A 530 9.82 -43.72 -20.11
N LEU A 531 10.19 -42.46 -19.88
CA LEU A 531 10.31 -41.47 -20.95
C LEU A 531 11.33 -41.92 -21.99
N ARG A 532 10.95 -41.84 -23.27
CA ARG A 532 11.79 -42.16 -24.42
C ARG A 532 11.72 -41.01 -25.41
N PRO A 533 12.82 -40.66 -26.08
CA PRO A 533 12.79 -39.72 -27.19
C PRO A 533 11.84 -40.22 -28.28
N GLN A 534 10.92 -39.37 -28.73
CA GLN A 534 9.93 -39.69 -29.79
C GLN A 534 10.19 -38.93 -31.10
N GLY A 535 11.10 -37.97 -31.10
CA GLY A 535 11.32 -37.04 -32.21
C GLY A 535 11.50 -35.60 -31.73
N MET A 536 11.70 -34.69 -32.67
CA MET A 536 11.65 -33.25 -32.43
C MET A 536 10.20 -32.76 -32.59
N ASP A 537 9.80 -31.77 -31.79
CA ASP A 537 8.49 -31.14 -31.94
C ASP A 537 8.38 -30.33 -33.24
N ALA A 538 7.15 -30.04 -33.68
CA ALA A 538 6.89 -29.37 -34.95
C ALA A 538 7.56 -27.99 -35.08
N ALA A 539 7.63 -27.21 -33.99
CA ALA A 539 8.27 -25.89 -34.02
C ALA A 539 9.78 -26.02 -34.14
N SER A 540 10.39 -26.95 -33.42
CA SER A 540 11.81 -27.27 -33.55
C SER A 540 12.16 -27.77 -34.95
N ASN A 541 11.34 -28.64 -35.54
CA ASN A 541 11.52 -29.10 -36.92
C ASN A 541 11.44 -27.94 -37.92
N ALA A 542 10.46 -27.04 -37.79
CA ALA A 542 10.33 -25.87 -38.66
C ALA A 542 11.55 -24.92 -38.53
N ALA A 543 12.09 -24.75 -37.32
CA ALA A 543 13.30 -23.97 -37.09
C ALA A 543 14.55 -24.62 -37.70
N LEU A 544 14.70 -25.94 -37.56
CA LEU A 544 15.79 -26.70 -38.16
C LEU A 544 15.72 -26.69 -39.69
N ASP A 545 14.54 -26.83 -40.27
CA ASP A 545 14.32 -26.73 -41.71
C ASP A 545 14.73 -25.36 -42.25
N LYS A 546 14.34 -24.27 -41.56
CA LYS A 546 14.75 -22.91 -41.90
C LYS A 546 16.27 -22.73 -41.79
N ALA A 547 16.92 -23.42 -40.86
CA ALA A 547 18.37 -23.44 -40.69
C ALA A 547 19.10 -24.41 -41.65
N LYS A 548 18.38 -25.12 -42.53
CA LYS A 548 18.90 -26.21 -43.38
C LYS A 548 19.62 -27.30 -42.59
N MET A 549 19.13 -27.58 -41.39
CA MET A 549 19.65 -28.62 -40.51
C MET A 549 18.63 -29.75 -40.35
N GLN A 550 19.11 -30.93 -40.00
CA GLN A 550 18.33 -32.10 -39.62
C GLN A 550 18.78 -32.53 -38.22
N ALA A 551 17.83 -32.95 -37.39
CA ALA A 551 18.10 -33.59 -36.11
C ALA A 551 17.97 -35.11 -36.26
N ASP A 552 19.01 -35.83 -35.85
CA ASP A 552 18.99 -37.27 -35.65
C ASP A 552 19.06 -37.58 -34.16
N ILE A 553 18.25 -38.52 -33.68
CA ILE A 553 18.21 -38.90 -32.27
C ILE A 553 18.97 -40.20 -32.12
N GLY A 554 20.13 -40.12 -31.47
CA GLY A 554 20.97 -41.27 -31.19
C GLY A 554 20.28 -42.29 -30.28
N VAL A 555 20.79 -43.52 -30.28
CA VAL A 555 20.30 -44.64 -29.44
C VAL A 555 20.44 -44.34 -27.93
N ASP A 556 21.32 -43.40 -27.56
CA ASP A 556 21.49 -42.87 -26.21
C ASP A 556 20.55 -41.70 -25.87
N GLY A 557 19.65 -41.36 -26.79
CA GLY A 557 18.70 -40.25 -26.69
C GLY A 557 19.29 -38.86 -26.92
N LYS A 558 20.57 -38.74 -27.29
CA LYS A 558 21.17 -37.45 -27.63
C LYS A 558 20.79 -37.01 -29.03
N VAL A 559 20.47 -35.72 -29.16
CA VAL A 559 20.16 -35.10 -30.45
C VAL A 559 21.48 -34.69 -31.13
N LYS A 560 21.69 -35.17 -32.36
CA LYS A 560 22.80 -34.80 -33.22
C LYS A 560 22.25 -33.97 -34.38
N LEU A 561 22.80 -32.77 -34.58
CA LEU A 561 22.42 -31.91 -35.70
C LEU A 561 23.38 -32.11 -36.87
N THR A 562 22.85 -32.32 -38.06
CA THR A 562 23.61 -32.38 -39.32
C THR A 562 23.06 -31.38 -40.32
N ASN A 563 23.90 -30.87 -41.22
CA ASN A 563 23.40 -30.08 -42.34
C ASN A 563 22.59 -30.99 -43.27
N LYS A 564 21.49 -30.48 -43.83
CA LYS A 564 20.86 -31.13 -44.97
C LYS A 564 21.80 -30.94 -46.16
N GLU A 565 22.45 -32.01 -46.62
CA GLU A 565 23.17 -32.02 -47.89
C GLU A 565 22.15 -31.77 -49.02
N GLU A 566 22.55 -30.97 -50.03
CA GLU A 566 21.68 -30.47 -51.12
C GLU A 566 21.00 -31.56 -51.95
#